data_AF-A0A7V0ML16-F1
#
_entry.id   AF-A0A7V0ML16-F1
#
_cell.length_a   1.000
_cell.length_b   1.000
_cell.length_c   1.000
_cell.angle_alpha   90.00
_cell.angle_beta   90.00
_cell.angle_gamma   90.00
#
_symmetry.space_group_name_H-M   'P 1'
#
loop_
_entity.id
_entity.type
_entity.pdbx_description
1 polymer ?
#
loop_
_entity_poly.entity_id
_entity_poly.type
_entity_poly.pdbx_seq_one_letter_code
_entity_poly.pdbx_strand_id
1 'polypeptide(L)'
;MIAMGISNLDERLKIIEKAEPETARKLRERYLIEDKKGKENMRWLIDITAEKILNKNDILLPFILQELIWGEINLGKVLSGKKELYNFYLKKEQLLKHLGVFGSTGSGKTNFIHHLIKELAKQKIPVLVFDFSKQNYRNLPVDKKILEPASFNFNPLNPPAGTSREVWAKKFAEVFDHAYWLLGGGKSIILSALNKLSDSEPTLSDLRKEVGAMDNRKLPFRERNWIA
;
A
#
# COMPACT_ATOMS: atom_id res chain seq x y z
N MET A 1 21.98 -7.38 -28.50
CA MET A 1 21.30 -8.51 -29.14
C MET A 1 22.07 -9.78 -28.79
N ILE A 2 21.76 -10.40 -27.64
CA ILE A 2 22.31 -11.72 -27.30
C ILE A 2 21.29 -12.72 -27.82
N ALA A 3 21.63 -13.44 -28.88
CA ALA A 3 20.84 -14.55 -29.37
C ALA A 3 20.83 -15.64 -28.29
N MET A 4 19.81 -15.65 -27.44
CA MET A 4 19.48 -16.84 -26.66
C MET A 4 18.90 -17.84 -27.65
N GLY A 5 19.75 -18.78 -28.08
CA GLY A 5 19.36 -19.89 -28.93
C GLY A 5 18.13 -20.56 -28.33
N ILE A 6 17.15 -20.82 -29.20
CA ILE A 6 15.98 -21.63 -28.89
C ILE A 6 16.49 -23.02 -28.51
N SER A 7 16.75 -23.26 -27.22
CA SER A 7 17.05 -24.61 -26.75
C SER A 7 15.81 -25.49 -26.92
N ASN A 8 16.04 -26.75 -27.28
CA ASN A 8 14.99 -27.73 -27.46
C ASN A 8 14.33 -28.00 -26.08
N LEU A 9 13.01 -27.80 -25.98
CA LEU A 9 12.23 -27.99 -24.73
C LEU A 9 12.50 -29.37 -24.10
N ASP A 10 12.64 -30.40 -24.93
CA ASP A 10 12.90 -31.76 -24.46
C ASP A 10 14.29 -31.92 -23.82
N GLU A 11 15.28 -31.16 -24.27
CA GLU A 11 16.63 -31.18 -23.70
C GLU A 11 16.65 -30.56 -22.30
N ARG A 12 15.91 -29.46 -22.12
CA ARG A 12 15.74 -28.78 -20.83
C ARG A 12 14.98 -29.65 -19.83
N LEU A 13 13.89 -30.29 -20.27
CA LEU A 13 13.16 -31.25 -19.45
C LEU A 13 14.04 -32.43 -19.02
N LYS A 14 14.91 -32.94 -19.90
CA LYS A 14 15.87 -34.02 -19.55
C LYS A 14 16.88 -33.60 -18.47
N ILE A 15 17.34 -32.34 -18.50
CA ILE A 15 18.23 -31.80 -17.46
C ILE A 15 17.52 -31.80 -16.11
N ILE A 16 16.27 -31.33 -16.06
CA ILE A 16 15.46 -31.32 -14.84
C ILE A 16 15.18 -32.74 -14.38
N GLU A 17 14.79 -33.63 -15.30
CA GLU A 17 14.43 -35.01 -15.00
C GLU A 17 15.57 -35.79 -14.35
N LYS A 18 16.82 -35.53 -14.74
CA LYS A 18 18.01 -36.13 -14.12
C LYS A 18 18.25 -35.70 -12.67
N ALA A 19 17.86 -34.49 -12.29
CA ALA A 19 18.11 -33.95 -10.96
C ALA A 19 16.86 -34.02 -10.05
N GLU A 20 15.68 -33.75 -10.61
CA GLU A 20 14.38 -33.70 -9.94
C GLU A 20 13.27 -34.30 -10.84
N PRO A 21 13.14 -35.65 -10.88
CA PRO A 21 12.22 -36.34 -11.79
C PRO A 21 10.75 -35.91 -11.64
N GLU A 22 10.29 -35.74 -10.39
CA GLU A 22 8.90 -35.39 -10.09
C GLU A 22 8.57 -33.94 -10.50
N THR A 23 9.54 -33.02 -10.39
CA THR A 23 9.42 -31.64 -10.88
C THR A 23 9.29 -31.63 -12.40
N ALA A 24 10.14 -32.39 -13.10
CA ALA A 24 10.09 -32.50 -14.56
C ALA A 24 8.74 -33.05 -15.05
N ARG A 25 8.21 -34.10 -14.39
CA ARG A 25 6.91 -34.69 -14.71
C ARG A 25 5.77 -33.67 -14.62
N LYS A 26 5.67 -32.95 -13.49
CA LYS A 26 4.64 -31.92 -13.27
C LYS A 26 4.72 -30.78 -14.29
N LEU A 27 5.93 -30.32 -14.60
CA LEU A 27 6.14 -29.27 -15.59
C LEU A 27 5.73 -29.73 -17.00
N ARG A 28 6.05 -30.97 -17.38
CA ARG A 28 5.65 -31.57 -18.66
C ARG A 28 4.14 -31.71 -18.76
N GLU A 29 3.48 -32.26 -17.74
CA GLU A 29 2.02 -32.42 -17.70
C GLU A 29 1.31 -31.07 -17.84
N ARG A 30 1.74 -30.08 -17.08
CA ARG A 30 1.16 -28.74 -17.13
C ARG A 30 1.38 -28.08 -18.48
N TYR A 31 2.57 -28.19 -19.07
CA TYR A 31 2.81 -27.68 -20.43
C TYR A 31 1.84 -28.28 -21.47
N LEU A 32 1.50 -29.56 -21.36
CA LEU A 32 0.62 -30.22 -22.33
C LEU A 32 -0.83 -29.73 -22.24
N ILE A 33 -1.30 -29.39 -21.04
CA ILE A 33 -2.70 -29.01 -20.75
C ILE A 33 -2.98 -27.53 -21.07
N GLU A 34 -1.96 -26.68 -21.05
CA GLU A 34 -2.10 -25.22 -21.22
C GLU A 34 -2.41 -24.80 -22.67
N ASP A 35 -3.02 -23.62 -22.81
CA ASP A 35 -3.28 -22.97 -24.11
C ASP A 35 -1.99 -22.40 -24.73
N LYS A 36 -2.08 -21.73 -25.89
CA LYS A 36 -0.89 -21.21 -26.58
C LYS A 36 -0.08 -20.24 -25.70
N LYS A 37 -0.74 -19.38 -24.92
CA LYS A 37 -0.09 -18.39 -24.05
C LYS A 37 0.47 -19.05 -22.79
N GLY A 38 -0.26 -20.01 -22.20
CA GLY A 38 0.18 -20.79 -21.07
C GLY A 38 1.38 -21.69 -21.41
N LYS A 39 1.43 -22.25 -22.63
CA LYS A 39 2.59 -23.02 -23.12
C LYS A 39 3.86 -22.18 -23.21
N GLU A 40 3.77 -20.93 -23.65
CA GLU A 40 4.92 -20.01 -23.65
C GLU A 40 5.43 -19.77 -22.22
N ASN A 41 4.53 -19.53 -21.26
CA ASN A 41 4.88 -19.40 -19.84
C ASN A 41 5.50 -20.68 -19.25
N MET A 42 4.99 -21.85 -19.64
CA MET A 42 5.47 -23.13 -19.14
C MET A 42 6.83 -23.51 -19.72
N ARG A 43 7.07 -23.28 -21.02
CA ARG A 43 8.39 -23.45 -21.65
C ARG A 43 9.46 -22.64 -20.93
N TRP A 44 9.08 -21.43 -20.58
CA TRP A 44 9.92 -20.50 -19.86
C TRP A 44 10.25 -20.97 -18.41
N LEU A 45 9.25 -21.47 -17.67
CA LEU A 45 9.47 -22.02 -16.32
C LEU A 45 10.41 -23.24 -16.37
N ILE A 46 10.29 -24.07 -17.41
CA ILE A 46 11.17 -25.21 -17.68
C ILE A 46 12.60 -24.73 -17.93
N ASP A 47 12.81 -23.70 -18.76
CA ASP A 47 14.14 -23.16 -19.01
C ASP A 47 14.81 -22.69 -17.71
N ILE A 48 14.08 -21.97 -16.86
CA ILE A 48 14.61 -21.51 -15.55
C ILE A 48 14.90 -22.63 -14.59
N THR A 49 14.04 -23.63 -14.52
CA THR A 49 14.24 -24.77 -13.62
C THR A 49 15.50 -25.54 -14.04
N ALA A 50 15.70 -25.74 -15.34
CA ALA A 50 16.91 -26.34 -15.88
C ALA A 50 18.16 -25.48 -15.60
N GLU A 51 18.07 -24.17 -15.82
CA GLU A 51 19.18 -23.24 -15.54
C GLU A 51 19.53 -23.17 -14.05
N LYS A 52 18.56 -23.20 -13.14
CA LYS A 52 18.80 -23.27 -11.69
C LYS A 52 19.57 -24.53 -11.29
N ILE A 53 19.25 -25.65 -11.93
CA ILE A 53 19.92 -26.94 -11.69
C ILE A 53 21.35 -26.91 -12.24
N LEU A 54 21.57 -26.30 -13.40
CA LEU A 54 22.88 -26.15 -14.02
C LEU A 54 23.77 -25.15 -13.27
N ASN A 55 23.21 -23.99 -12.92
CA ASN A 55 23.89 -22.88 -12.26
C ASN A 55 23.47 -22.83 -10.79
N LYS A 56 23.96 -23.79 -10.00
CA LYS A 56 23.68 -23.99 -8.56
C LYS A 56 23.77 -22.74 -7.65
N ASN A 57 24.23 -21.59 -8.14
CA ASN A 57 24.50 -20.37 -7.35
C ASN A 57 23.83 -19.09 -7.82
N ASP A 58 23.07 -19.07 -8.92
CA ASP A 58 22.43 -17.82 -9.38
C ASP A 58 20.95 -18.06 -9.69
N ILE A 59 20.09 -17.53 -8.82
CA ILE A 59 18.65 -17.45 -9.06
C ILE A 59 18.46 -16.51 -10.25
N LEU A 60 18.33 -17.10 -11.44
CA LEU A 60 17.78 -16.42 -12.60
C LEU A 60 16.31 -16.15 -12.27
N LEU A 61 15.99 -14.89 -12.01
CA LEU A 61 14.61 -14.47 -11.86
C LEU A 61 13.87 -14.69 -13.17
N PRO A 62 12.55 -14.91 -13.09
CA PRO A 62 11.74 -15.09 -14.24
C PRO A 62 11.97 -14.07 -15.37
N PHE A 63 12.09 -14.50 -16.64
CA PHE A 63 12.08 -13.58 -17.77
C PHE A 63 10.72 -12.89 -17.79
N ILE A 64 10.73 -11.68 -17.25
CA ILE A 64 9.98 -10.51 -17.68
C ILE A 64 8.53 -10.83 -18.06
N LEU A 65 7.61 -10.69 -17.10
CA LEU A 65 6.34 -10.05 -17.44
C LEU A 65 6.73 -8.76 -18.16
N GLN A 66 6.51 -8.66 -19.47
CA GLN A 66 6.75 -7.43 -20.24
C GLN A 66 6.16 -6.22 -19.49
N GLU A 67 5.10 -6.43 -18.71
CA GLU A 67 4.50 -5.45 -17.82
C GLU A 67 5.45 -4.78 -16.80
N LEU A 68 6.60 -5.37 -16.44
CA LEU A 68 7.54 -4.83 -15.43
C LEU A 68 8.65 -3.94 -16.01
N ILE A 69 8.87 -4.00 -17.33
CA ILE A 69 9.84 -3.14 -18.04
C ILE A 69 9.19 -1.85 -18.58
N TRP A 70 7.86 -1.71 -18.46
CA TRP A 70 7.12 -0.53 -18.91
C TRP A 70 6.29 0.04 -17.76
N GLY A 71 6.49 1.32 -17.46
CA GLY A 71 5.73 2.07 -16.46
C GLY A 71 6.35 3.46 -16.25
N GLU A 72 5.68 4.29 -15.45
CA GLU A 72 6.07 5.68 -15.24
C GLU A 72 6.96 5.90 -14.01
N ILE A 73 6.98 4.93 -13.09
CA ILE A 73 7.62 5.06 -11.78
C ILE A 73 8.77 4.05 -11.71
N ASN A 74 10.01 4.52 -11.79
CA ASN A 74 11.17 3.64 -11.66
C ASN A 74 11.39 3.29 -10.18
N LEU A 75 11.38 2.01 -9.81
CA LEU A 75 11.60 1.59 -8.42
C LEU A 75 13.02 1.07 -8.16
N GLY A 76 13.82 0.86 -9.21
CA GLY A 76 15.17 0.35 -9.09
C GLY A 76 15.58 -0.54 -10.27
N LYS A 77 16.46 -1.51 -10.01
CA LYS A 77 17.01 -2.40 -11.03
C LYS A 77 16.72 -3.85 -10.68
N VAL A 78 16.44 -4.65 -11.71
CA VAL A 78 16.36 -6.11 -11.61
C VAL A 78 17.76 -6.68 -11.79
N LEU A 79 18.16 -7.54 -10.83
CA LEU A 79 19.45 -8.20 -10.81
C LEU A 79 19.29 -9.70 -11.05
N SER A 80 20.24 -10.28 -11.76
CA SER A 80 20.46 -11.74 -11.81
C SER A 80 21.86 -12.01 -11.28
N GLY A 81 21.94 -12.56 -10.06
CA GLY A 81 23.19 -12.61 -9.31
C GLY A 81 23.76 -11.20 -9.13
N LYS A 82 24.98 -10.97 -9.64
CA LYS A 82 25.66 -9.65 -9.63
C LYS A 82 25.42 -8.80 -10.89
N LYS A 83 24.72 -9.34 -11.89
CA LYS A 83 24.52 -8.66 -13.18
C LYS A 83 23.23 -7.85 -13.17
N GLU A 84 23.33 -6.56 -13.50
CA GLU A 84 22.16 -5.72 -13.75
C GLU A 84 21.51 -6.10 -15.08
N LEU A 85 20.20 -6.33 -15.08
CA LEU A 85 19.46 -6.70 -16.28
C LEU A 85 18.72 -5.52 -16.89
N TYR A 86 17.80 -4.90 -16.15
CA TYR A 86 16.94 -3.81 -16.59
C TYR A 86 16.36 -3.03 -15.41
N ASN A 87 15.76 -1.86 -15.66
CA ASN A 87 15.06 -1.07 -14.64
C ASN A 87 13.67 -1.66 -14.34
N PHE A 88 13.31 -1.70 -13.07
CA PHE A 88 12.00 -2.13 -12.61
C PHE A 88 11.05 -0.94 -12.54
N TYR A 89 9.98 -0.97 -13.34
CA TYR A 89 8.98 0.09 -13.35
C TYR A 89 7.67 -0.38 -12.74
N LEU A 90 7.01 0.54 -12.05
CA LEU A 90 5.63 0.41 -11.58
C LEU A 90 4.74 1.32 -12.43
N LYS A 91 3.58 0.80 -12.84
CA LYS A 91 2.53 1.57 -13.48
C LYS A 91 1.71 2.32 -12.42
N LYS A 92 1.26 3.53 -12.74
CA LYS A 92 0.45 4.35 -11.82
C LYS A 92 -0.79 3.62 -11.32
N GLU A 93 -1.45 2.83 -12.17
CA GLU A 93 -2.67 2.09 -11.82
C GLU A 93 -2.42 1.01 -10.75
N GLN A 94 -1.18 0.52 -10.63
CA GLN A 94 -0.84 -0.47 -9.60
C GLN A 94 -0.82 0.17 -8.21
N LEU A 95 -0.54 1.47 -8.09
CA LEU A 95 -0.60 2.19 -6.81
C LEU A 95 -2.02 2.34 -6.28
N LEU A 96 -3.03 2.27 -7.14
CA LEU A 96 -4.44 2.27 -6.74
C LEU A 96 -4.81 1.01 -5.94
N LYS A 97 -4.00 -0.05 -6.00
CA LYS A 97 -4.19 -1.31 -5.28
C LYS A 97 -3.44 -1.36 -3.95
N HIS A 98 -2.90 -0.22 -3.51
CA HIS A 98 -2.00 -0.09 -2.36
C HIS A 98 -0.65 -0.79 -2.54
N LEU A 99 0.36 -0.32 -1.80
CA LEU A 99 1.71 -0.87 -1.80
C LEU A 99 2.16 -1.11 -0.35
N GLY A 100 2.46 -2.37 -0.02
CA GLY A 100 3.07 -2.74 1.26
C GLY A 100 4.59 -2.82 1.15
N VAL A 101 5.32 -2.15 2.05
CA VAL A 101 6.78 -2.18 2.12
C VAL A 101 7.22 -2.75 3.46
N PHE A 102 7.84 -3.93 3.43
CA PHE A 102 8.21 -4.69 4.63
C PHE A 102 9.72 -4.92 4.70
N GLY A 103 10.25 -5.08 5.91
CA GLY A 103 11.67 -5.32 6.15
C GLY A 103 12.08 -4.96 7.58
N SER A 104 13.22 -5.48 8.05
CA SER A 104 13.79 -5.17 9.36
C SER A 104 14.34 -3.73 9.43
N THR A 105 14.63 -3.24 10.63
CA THR A 105 15.33 -1.95 10.80
C THR A 105 16.69 -2.01 10.08
N GLY A 106 17.04 -0.95 9.35
CA GLY A 106 18.27 -0.90 8.55
C GLY A 106 18.16 -1.54 7.15
N SER A 107 17.06 -2.22 6.81
CA SER A 107 16.88 -2.87 5.49
C SER A 107 16.68 -1.91 4.31
N GLY A 108 16.74 -0.60 4.55
CA GLY A 108 16.56 0.42 3.50
C GLY A 108 15.12 0.84 3.19
N LYS A 109 14.11 0.46 3.99
CA LYS A 109 12.69 0.87 3.76
C LYS A 109 12.52 2.38 3.55
N THR A 110 13.08 3.20 4.45
CA THR A 110 13.00 4.66 4.34
C THR A 110 13.65 5.17 3.06
N ASN A 111 14.79 4.59 2.67
CA ASN A 111 15.47 4.94 1.42
C ASN A 111 14.62 4.57 0.19
N PHE A 112 13.98 3.41 0.21
CA PHE A 112 13.03 3.01 -0.84
C PHE A 112 11.86 3.99 -0.94
N ILE A 113 11.25 4.38 0.18
CA ILE A 113 10.15 5.37 0.17
C ILE A 113 10.65 6.74 -0.30
N HIS A 114 11.86 7.18 0.08
CA HIS A 114 12.45 8.42 -0.45
C HIS A 114 12.59 8.38 -1.97
N HIS A 115 13.04 7.25 -2.51
CA HIS A 115 13.15 7.07 -3.96
C HIS A 115 11.76 7.11 -4.61
N LEU A 116 10.79 6.37 -4.07
CA LEU A 116 9.41 6.36 -4.56
C LEU A 116 8.80 7.77 -4.58
N ILE A 117 8.92 8.54 -3.51
CA ILE A 117 8.38 9.91 -3.46
C ILE A 117 9.01 10.80 -4.53
N LYS A 118 10.32 10.69 -4.77
CA LYS A 118 10.99 11.44 -5.85
C LYS A 118 10.44 11.07 -7.22
N GLU A 119 10.18 9.79 -7.47
CA GLU A 119 9.62 9.33 -8.74
C GLU A 119 8.17 9.78 -8.92
N LEU A 120 7.37 9.75 -7.86
CA LEU A 120 6.00 10.30 -7.86
C LEU A 120 6.00 11.81 -8.11
N ALA A 121 6.93 12.55 -7.50
CA ALA A 121 7.07 13.99 -7.70
C ALA A 121 7.44 14.34 -9.15
N LYS A 122 8.32 13.57 -9.80
CA LYS A 122 8.64 13.72 -11.24
C LYS A 122 7.39 13.57 -12.11
N GLN A 123 6.47 12.69 -11.70
CA GLN A 123 5.19 12.44 -12.35
C GLN A 123 4.09 13.45 -11.97
N LYS A 124 4.42 14.48 -11.18
CA LYS A 124 3.49 15.48 -10.63
C LYS A 124 2.34 14.86 -9.83
N ILE A 125 2.59 13.72 -9.18
CA ILE A 125 1.62 13.08 -8.31
C ILE A 125 1.78 13.66 -6.91
N PRO A 126 0.75 14.29 -6.32
CA PRO A 126 0.82 14.83 -4.97
C PRO A 126 0.95 13.69 -3.95
N VAL A 127 1.81 13.87 -2.95
CA VAL A 127 2.06 12.89 -1.89
C VAL A 127 1.81 13.53 -0.53
N LEU A 128 0.96 12.90 0.28
CA LEU A 128 0.80 13.22 1.70
C LEU A 128 1.59 12.20 2.53
N VAL A 129 2.48 12.69 3.39
CA VAL A 129 3.32 11.86 4.25
C VAL A 129 2.99 12.12 5.71
N PHE A 130 2.66 11.06 6.44
CA PHE A 130 2.52 11.09 7.89
C PHE A 130 3.84 10.68 8.56
N ASP A 131 4.58 11.65 9.10
CA ASP A 131 5.93 11.43 9.67
C ASP A 131 5.97 11.74 11.17
N PHE A 132 5.46 10.80 11.98
CA PHE A 132 5.24 11.02 13.41
C PHE A 132 6.50 10.92 14.30
N SER A 133 7.57 10.24 13.87
CA SER A 133 8.60 9.77 14.82
C SER A 133 10.02 10.26 14.57
N LYS A 134 10.39 10.62 13.34
CA LYS A 134 11.81 10.81 12.98
C LYS A 134 12.11 11.95 12.01
N GLN A 135 11.08 12.64 11.52
CA GLN A 135 11.27 13.77 10.59
C GLN A 135 12.09 13.38 9.34
N ASN A 136 12.04 12.09 8.95
CA ASN A 136 12.87 11.51 7.90
C ASN A 136 12.67 12.19 6.54
N TYR A 137 11.47 12.73 6.31
CA TYR A 137 11.08 13.26 5.00
C TYR A 137 11.26 14.78 4.90
N ARG A 138 11.60 15.49 5.98
CA ARG A 138 11.75 16.97 5.98
C ARG A 138 12.90 17.46 5.10
N ASN A 139 13.95 16.65 4.97
CA ASN A 139 15.12 17.00 4.15
C ASN A 139 15.04 16.41 2.74
N LEU A 140 13.92 15.80 2.36
CA LEU A 140 13.75 15.25 1.02
C LEU A 140 13.76 16.40 -0.01
N PRO A 141 14.62 16.37 -1.04
CA PRO A 141 14.78 17.46 -2.00
C PRO A 141 13.68 17.40 -3.08
N VAL A 142 12.45 17.63 -2.65
CA VAL A 142 11.25 17.75 -3.48
C VAL A 142 10.49 19.00 -3.03
N ASP A 143 9.72 19.60 -3.93
CA ASP A 143 8.80 20.67 -3.55
C ASP A 143 7.78 20.10 -2.55
N LYS A 144 7.69 20.73 -1.37
CA LYS A 144 6.88 20.21 -0.27
C LYS A 144 6.47 21.30 0.70
N LYS A 145 5.29 21.11 1.28
CA LYS A 145 4.78 21.87 2.42
C LYS A 145 4.85 21.01 3.67
N ILE A 146 5.48 21.51 4.72
CA ILE A 146 5.52 20.85 6.03
C ILE A 146 4.38 21.41 6.88
N LEU A 147 3.51 20.53 7.37
CA LEU A 147 2.45 20.86 8.30
C LEU A 147 2.84 20.31 9.68
N GLU A 148 3.37 21.17 10.53
CA GLU A 148 3.63 20.82 11.93
C GLU A 148 2.30 20.78 12.70
N PRO A 149 2.09 19.83 13.62
CA PRO A 149 0.88 19.78 14.43
C PRO A 149 0.54 21.11 15.12
N ALA A 150 1.56 21.82 15.63
CA ALA A 150 1.38 23.11 16.29
C ALA A 150 0.91 24.24 15.35
N SER A 151 1.21 24.14 14.06
CA SER A 151 0.85 25.14 13.04
C SER A 151 -0.33 24.69 12.18
N PHE A 152 -0.80 23.46 12.38
CA PHE A 152 -1.90 22.85 11.64
C PHE A 152 -3.23 23.17 12.32
N ASN A 153 -3.76 24.35 12.02
CA ASN A 153 -5.10 24.75 12.45
C ASN A 153 -6.14 24.06 11.56
N PHE A 154 -6.73 22.98 12.07
CA PHE A 154 -7.78 22.23 11.39
C PHE A 154 -8.97 22.06 12.33
N ASN A 155 -10.15 22.48 11.89
CA ASN A 155 -11.39 22.22 12.59
C ASN A 155 -12.06 20.96 12.00
N PRO A 156 -12.01 19.80 12.70
CA PRO A 156 -12.59 18.57 12.19
C PRO A 156 -14.12 18.57 12.20
N LEU A 157 -14.76 19.56 12.82
CA LEU A 157 -16.22 19.71 12.79
C LEU A 157 -16.71 20.39 11.51
N ASN A 158 -15.83 21.03 10.76
CA ASN A 158 -16.18 21.66 9.49
C ASN A 158 -16.31 20.58 8.39
N PRO A 159 -17.47 20.43 7.74
CA PRO A 159 -17.63 19.46 6.68
C PRO A 159 -16.76 19.80 5.45
N PRO A 160 -16.23 18.77 4.75
CA PRO A 160 -15.65 18.97 3.43
C PRO A 160 -16.67 19.56 2.45
N ALA A 161 -16.18 20.30 1.45
CA ALA A 161 -17.01 20.87 0.40
C ALA A 161 -17.93 19.81 -0.24
N GLY A 162 -19.22 20.12 -0.34
CA GLY A 162 -20.24 19.21 -0.88
C GLY A 162 -20.78 18.17 0.11
N THR A 163 -20.37 18.19 1.38
CA THR A 163 -20.91 17.29 2.41
C THR A 163 -21.90 18.04 3.32
N SER A 164 -23.11 17.52 3.49
CA SER A 164 -24.08 18.06 4.45
C SER A 164 -23.60 17.88 5.88
N ARG A 165 -23.94 18.82 6.77
CA ARG A 165 -23.56 18.80 8.18
C ARG A 165 -23.99 17.53 8.90
N GLU A 166 -25.18 17.01 8.60
CA GLU A 166 -25.76 15.82 9.23
C GLU A 166 -24.96 14.56 8.87
N VAL A 167 -24.57 14.43 7.60
CA VAL A 167 -23.71 13.33 7.13
C VAL A 167 -22.33 13.44 7.75
N TRP A 168 -21.77 14.65 7.82
CA TRP A 168 -20.46 14.87 8.42
C TRP A 168 -20.46 14.61 9.92
N ALA A 169 -21.49 15.03 10.66
CA ALA A 169 -21.62 14.77 12.10
C ALA A 169 -21.63 13.27 12.40
N LYS A 170 -22.36 12.47 11.60
CA LYS A 170 -22.34 11.00 11.71
C LYS A 170 -20.95 10.43 11.47
N LYS A 171 -20.24 10.92 10.44
CA LYS A 171 -18.88 10.47 10.12
C LYS A 171 -17.86 10.87 11.18
N PHE A 172 -17.92 12.10 11.68
CA PHE A 172 -17.09 12.55 12.78
C PHE A 172 -17.33 11.70 14.03
N ALA A 173 -18.58 11.48 14.42
CA ALA A 173 -18.91 10.65 15.58
C ALA A 173 -18.41 9.21 15.44
N GLU A 174 -18.45 8.62 14.24
CA GLU A 174 -17.86 7.31 13.92
C GLU A 174 -16.35 7.30 14.11
N VAL A 175 -15.64 8.27 13.53
CA VAL A 175 -14.19 8.37 13.64
C VAL A 175 -13.78 8.61 15.09
N PHE A 176 -14.51 9.45 15.82
CA PHE A 176 -14.22 9.79 17.21
C PHE A 176 -14.47 8.59 18.14
N ASP A 177 -15.57 7.85 17.97
CA ASP A 177 -15.84 6.61 18.70
C ASP A 177 -14.74 5.57 18.47
N HIS A 178 -14.28 5.39 17.23
CA HIS A 178 -13.19 4.47 16.92
C HIS A 178 -11.83 4.92 17.47
N ALA A 179 -11.50 6.21 17.34
CA ALA A 179 -10.21 6.74 17.79
C ALA A 179 -10.05 6.67 19.32
N TYR A 180 -11.14 6.83 20.06
CA TYR A 180 -11.16 6.87 21.53
C TYR A 180 -11.82 5.65 22.18
N TRP A 181 -12.17 4.62 21.41
CA TRP A 181 -12.82 3.40 21.90
C TRP A 181 -14.08 3.68 22.76
N LEU A 182 -15.02 4.49 22.27
CA LEU A 182 -16.22 4.86 23.04
C LEU A 182 -17.32 3.78 23.03
N LEU A 183 -16.98 2.56 22.58
CA LEU A 183 -17.78 1.32 22.60
C LEU A 183 -19.24 1.51 22.14
N GLY A 184 -19.49 2.43 21.22
CA GLY A 184 -20.81 2.72 20.65
C GLY A 184 -21.73 3.57 21.53
N GLY A 185 -21.56 3.56 22.86
CA GLY A 185 -22.33 4.42 23.78
C GLY A 185 -21.91 5.88 23.71
N GLY A 186 -20.62 6.17 23.53
CA GLY A 186 -20.18 7.54 23.31
C GLY A 186 -20.51 8.07 21.91
N LYS A 187 -20.67 7.20 20.90
CA LYS A 187 -21.06 7.63 19.55
C LYS A 187 -22.40 8.39 19.54
N SER A 188 -23.42 7.87 20.22
CA SER A 188 -24.75 8.50 20.28
C SER A 188 -24.73 9.81 21.07
N ILE A 189 -23.94 9.88 22.14
CA ILE A 189 -23.69 11.10 22.92
C ILE A 189 -23.05 12.17 22.04
N ILE A 190 -21.94 11.85 21.37
CA ILE A 190 -21.22 12.79 20.50
C ILE A 190 -22.12 13.26 19.36
N LEU A 191 -22.86 12.35 18.71
CA LEU A 191 -23.79 12.72 17.64
C LEU A 191 -24.92 13.63 18.15
N SER A 192 -25.47 13.35 19.34
CA SER A 192 -26.51 14.18 19.96
C SER A 192 -25.99 15.56 20.32
N ALA A 193 -24.74 15.68 20.77
CA ALA A 193 -24.09 16.96 21.04
C ALA A 193 -23.89 17.76 19.74
N LEU A 194 -23.38 17.12 18.68
CA LEU A 194 -23.14 17.76 17.39
C LEU A 194 -24.42 18.34 16.77
N ASN A 195 -25.55 17.64 16.91
CA ASN A 195 -26.85 18.10 16.39
C ASN A 195 -27.42 19.31 17.13
N LYS A 196 -26.89 19.65 18.31
CA LYS A 196 -27.29 20.85 19.08
C LYS A 196 -26.42 22.06 18.78
N LEU A 197 -25.24 21.86 18.19
CA LEU A 197 -24.34 22.95 17.83
C LEU A 197 -24.96 23.80 16.71
N SER A 198 -24.87 25.11 16.84
CA SER A 198 -25.37 26.09 15.87
C SER A 198 -24.64 26.02 14.52
N ASP A 199 -25.25 26.56 13.47
CA ASP A 199 -24.69 26.58 12.12
C ASP A 199 -23.39 27.38 11.97
N SER A 200 -23.09 28.27 12.92
CA SER A 200 -21.82 28.99 13.01
C SER A 200 -20.66 28.04 13.31
N GLU A 201 -19.70 27.93 12.38
CA GLU A 201 -18.44 27.15 12.43
C GLU A 201 -18.07 26.62 13.84
N PRO A 202 -18.66 25.49 14.28
CA PRO A 202 -18.54 25.05 15.66
C PRO A 202 -17.14 24.52 15.94
N THR A 203 -16.62 24.74 17.15
CA THR A 203 -15.30 24.23 17.54
C THR A 203 -15.40 22.99 18.43
N LEU A 204 -14.28 22.28 18.59
CA LEU A 204 -14.19 21.19 19.59
C LEU A 204 -14.44 21.69 21.02
N SER A 205 -14.18 22.96 21.31
CA SER A 205 -14.51 23.56 22.61
C SER A 205 -16.03 23.62 22.81
N ASP A 206 -16.78 23.97 21.78
CA ASP A 206 -18.24 24.04 21.83
C ASP A 206 -18.84 22.63 21.97
N LEU A 207 -18.32 21.66 21.21
CA LEU A 207 -18.69 20.25 21.39
C LEU A 207 -18.44 19.78 22.83
N ARG A 208 -17.29 20.11 23.42
CA ARG A 208 -16.97 19.77 24.81
C ARG A 208 -17.96 20.40 25.80
N LYS A 209 -18.34 21.67 25.59
CA LYS A 209 -19.36 22.35 26.42
C LYS A 209 -20.71 21.66 26.33
N GLU A 210 -21.15 21.32 25.12
CA GLU A 210 -22.43 20.62 24.90
C GLU A 210 -22.47 19.24 25.56
N VAL A 211 -21.39 18.46 25.47
CA VAL A 211 -21.28 17.17 26.16
C VAL A 211 -21.31 17.36 27.68
N GLY A 212 -20.58 18.34 28.21
CA GLY A 212 -20.55 18.64 29.64
C GLY A 212 -21.87 19.17 30.21
N ALA A 213 -22.75 19.73 29.37
CA ALA A 213 -24.07 20.21 29.76
C ALA A 213 -25.15 19.11 29.74
N MET A 214 -24.84 17.88 29.32
CA MET A 214 -25.81 16.80 29.25
C MET A 214 -26.21 16.29 30.64
N ASP A 215 -27.52 16.28 30.92
CA ASP A 215 -28.07 15.70 32.15
C ASP A 215 -28.10 14.17 32.03
N ASN A 216 -27.29 13.50 32.86
CA ASN A 216 -27.23 12.04 32.97
C ASN A 216 -28.61 11.38 33.15
N ARG A 217 -29.60 12.06 33.72
CA ARG A 217 -30.95 11.50 33.92
C ARG A 217 -31.76 11.40 32.63
N LYS A 218 -31.46 12.22 31.62
CA LYS A 218 -32.15 12.23 30.31
C LYS A 218 -31.56 11.24 29.30
N LEU A 219 -30.43 10.63 29.62
CA LEU A 219 -29.77 9.66 28.77
C LEU A 219 -30.30 8.23 29.00
N PRO A 220 -30.35 7.39 27.96
CA PRO A 220 -30.56 5.95 28.08
C PRO A 220 -29.60 5.34 29.10
N PHE A 221 -30.04 4.31 29.84
CA PHE A 221 -29.26 3.69 30.92
C PHE A 221 -27.82 3.31 30.50
N ARG A 222 -27.63 2.84 29.27
CA ARG A 222 -26.32 2.48 28.71
C ARG A 222 -25.37 3.66 28.46
N GLU A 223 -25.91 4.86 28.31
CA GLU A 223 -25.16 6.08 28.00
C GLU A 223 -24.77 6.87 29.28
N ARG A 224 -25.47 6.63 30.39
CA ARG A 224 -25.21 7.32 31.68
C ARG A 224 -23.80 7.12 32.22
N ASN A 225 -23.22 5.95 31.96
CA ASN A 225 -21.87 5.60 32.43
C ASN A 225 -20.75 6.31 31.65
N TRP A 226 -21.08 7.08 30.61
CA TRP A 226 -20.09 7.74 29.73
C TRP A 226 -19.87 9.23 30.04
N ILE A 227 -20.74 9.85 30.83
CA ILE A 227 -20.69 11.28 31.19
C ILE A 227 -20.48 11.47 32.71
N ALA A 228 -20.47 10.38 33.49
CA ALA A 228 -20.21 10.39 34.93
C ALA A 228 -18.75 10.68 35.28
#